data_AF-A0A914XHU6-F1
#
_entry.id   AF-A0A914XHU6-F1
#
_cell.length_a   1.000
_cell.length_b   1.000
_cell.length_c   1.000
_cell.angle_alpha   90.00
_cell.angle_beta   90.00
_cell.angle_gamma   90.00
#
_symmetry.space_group_name_H-M   'P 1'
#
loop_
_entity.id
_entity.type
_entity.pdbx_description
1 polymer ?
#
loop_
_entity_poly.entity_id
_entity_poly.type
_entity_poly.pdbx_seq_one_letter_code
_entity_poly.pdbx_strand_id
1 'polypeptide(L)'
;MSLAAEPAPEQSCNGIANVDNTDVSAVSVTFNLDDSAEHHKEFPEDRFRDAIAKAVPTESDRIIILRVKCSEENSKLVVQFVVKKKDSEDELPFPKSALIDTSSIVAKMQARGHLSQLADLDVSKIEEVEQLVPVEGVGDNMKLAIIALAVGVGIILSCALGIFKVLRASRYHDIDDNAP
;
A
#
# COMPACT_ATOMS: atom_id res chain seq x y z
N MET A 1 -7.44 -30.90 11.90
CA MET A 1 -7.81 -29.59 11.30
C MET A 1 -6.79 -28.59 11.82
N SER A 2 -5.81 -28.23 10.98
CA SER A 2 -4.63 -27.48 11.42
C SER A 2 -4.96 -26.00 11.59
N LEU A 3 -4.50 -25.47 12.72
CA LEU A 3 -4.52 -24.06 13.12
C LEU A 3 -3.49 -23.24 12.32
N ALA A 4 -3.87 -21.98 12.13
CA ALA A 4 -3.04 -20.79 11.89
C ALA A 4 -2.06 -20.81 10.70
N ALA A 5 -2.50 -20.26 9.58
CA ALA A 5 -1.64 -19.37 8.82
C ALA A 5 -2.00 -17.95 9.29
N GLU A 6 -1.19 -17.37 10.17
CA GLU A 6 -1.20 -15.94 10.41
C GLU A 6 -0.95 -15.22 9.06
N PRO A 7 -1.63 -14.10 8.79
CA PRO A 7 -1.49 -13.41 7.51
C PRO A 7 -0.03 -12.97 7.32
N ALA A 8 0.44 -13.01 6.06
CA ALA A 8 1.75 -12.50 5.70
C ALA A 8 1.89 -11.07 6.25
N PRO A 9 3.05 -10.72 6.83
CA PRO A 9 3.24 -9.42 7.47
C PRO A 9 2.87 -8.31 6.50
N GLU A 10 2.12 -7.32 6.99
CA GLU A 10 1.93 -6.04 6.31
C GLU A 10 3.32 -5.42 6.12
N GLN A 11 3.94 -5.70 4.96
CA GLN A 11 5.12 -4.97 4.54
C GLN A 11 4.65 -3.53 4.39
N SER A 12 5.08 -2.70 5.34
CA SER A 12 4.75 -1.29 5.46
C SER A 12 5.31 -0.54 4.24
N CYS A 13 4.55 -0.55 3.14
CA CYS A 13 4.90 0.18 1.91
C CYS A 13 4.43 1.65 1.96
N ASN A 14 3.92 2.12 3.10
CA ASN A 14 3.33 3.47 3.23
C ASN A 14 4.27 4.42 3.98
N GLY A 15 5.34 4.84 3.30
CA GLY A 15 6.10 6.04 3.63
C GLY A 15 5.88 7.06 2.51
N ILE A 16 4.89 7.94 2.65
CA ILE A 16 4.49 8.88 1.60
C ILE A 16 4.45 10.30 2.15
N ALA A 17 5.17 11.21 1.46
CA ALA A 17 4.92 12.64 1.54
C ALA A 17 3.51 12.92 1.01
N ASN A 18 2.64 13.47 1.85
CA ASN A 18 1.26 13.77 1.47
C ASN A 18 1.24 14.92 0.45
N VAL A 19 1.21 14.58 -0.83
CA VAL A 19 1.03 15.51 -1.93
C VAL A 19 -0.39 15.29 -2.44
N ASP A 20 -1.28 16.24 -2.12
CA ASP A 20 -2.70 16.24 -2.54
C ASP A 20 -2.86 16.42 -4.07
N ASN A 21 -1.78 16.78 -4.77
CA ASN A 21 -1.78 17.01 -6.21
C ASN A 21 -1.45 15.72 -6.98
N THR A 22 -2.47 15.13 -7.60
CA THR A 22 -2.35 14.00 -8.54
C THR A 22 -1.85 14.40 -9.92
N ASP A 23 -1.78 15.70 -10.23
CA ASP A 23 -1.48 16.25 -11.57
C ASP A 23 0.01 16.55 -11.82
N VAL A 24 0.90 15.91 -11.06
CA VAL A 24 2.36 16.04 -11.21
C VAL A 24 2.89 14.81 -11.93
N SER A 25 3.52 15.03 -13.08
CA SER A 25 4.23 13.96 -13.78
C SER A 25 5.40 13.48 -12.92
N ALA A 26 5.58 12.17 -12.84
CA ALA A 26 6.64 11.55 -12.05
C ALA A 26 7.37 10.47 -12.86
N VAL A 27 8.55 10.11 -12.38
CA VAL A 27 9.26 8.93 -12.85
C VAL A 27 8.81 7.75 -12.00
N SER A 28 8.32 6.70 -12.65
CA SER A 28 7.89 5.46 -12.01
C SER A 28 8.94 4.37 -12.25
N VAL A 29 9.42 3.77 -11.17
CA VAL A 29 10.32 2.61 -11.20
C VAL A 29 9.58 1.43 -10.60
N THR A 30 9.46 0.36 -11.38
CA THR A 30 8.86 -0.89 -10.94
C THR A 30 9.97 -1.91 -10.72
N PHE A 31 10.05 -2.43 -9.51
CA PHE A 31 10.95 -3.48 -9.09
C PHE A 31 10.24 -4.82 -9.02
N ASN A 32 10.97 -5.89 -9.32
CA ASN A 32 10.55 -7.24 -8.97
C ASN A 32 10.95 -7.51 -7.52
N LEU A 33 10.02 -8.02 -6.72
CA LEU A 33 10.27 -8.48 -5.36
C LEU A 33 10.49 -9.99 -5.40
N ASP A 34 11.67 -10.38 -5.87
CA ASP A 34 12.15 -11.77 -5.87
C ASP A 34 13.16 -11.99 -4.72
N ASP A 35 13.96 -13.05 -4.79
CA ASP A 35 14.99 -13.40 -3.79
C ASP A 35 15.91 -12.22 -3.43
N SER A 36 16.13 -11.27 -4.36
CA SER A 36 16.94 -10.07 -4.12
C SER A 36 16.31 -9.13 -3.07
N ALA A 37 14.98 -9.12 -2.96
CA ALA A 37 14.23 -8.29 -2.03
C ALA A 37 14.08 -8.93 -0.64
N GLU A 38 14.28 -10.24 -0.48
CA GLU A 38 14.11 -10.94 0.81
C GLU A 38 15.06 -10.42 1.91
N HIS A 39 16.22 -9.89 1.51
CA HIS A 39 17.19 -9.30 2.43
C HIS A 39 16.81 -7.91 2.93
N HIS A 40 15.78 -7.30 2.35
CA HIS A 40 15.31 -5.96 2.65
C HIS A 40 14.00 -6.01 3.45
N LYS A 41 14.07 -5.68 4.74
CA LYS A 41 12.87 -5.50 5.57
C LYS A 41 12.10 -4.22 5.23
N GLU A 42 12.82 -3.23 4.71
CA GLU A 42 12.31 -1.90 4.37
C GLU A 42 12.93 -1.46 3.05
N PHE A 43 12.22 -0.58 2.34
CA PHE A 43 12.71 -0.01 1.08
C PHE A 43 14.02 0.76 1.32
N PRO A 44 15.12 0.43 0.62
CA PRO A 44 16.44 1.07 0.83
C PRO A 44 16.49 2.47 0.19
N GLU A 45 15.76 3.43 0.77
CA GLU A 45 15.56 4.78 0.24
C GLU A 45 16.87 5.53 -0.02
N ASP A 46 17.82 5.51 0.91
CA ASP A 46 19.11 6.21 0.75
C ASP A 46 19.91 5.68 -0.43
N ARG A 47 19.98 4.34 -0.56
CA ARG A 47 20.68 3.70 -1.69
C ARG A 47 19.98 3.97 -3.01
N PHE A 48 18.65 4.02 -3.00
CA PHE A 48 17.87 4.39 -4.17
C PHE A 48 18.17 5.81 -4.60
N ARG A 49 18.11 6.78 -3.68
CA ARG A 49 18.44 8.19 -3.95
C ARG A 49 19.85 8.33 -4.51
N ASP A 50 20.83 7.66 -3.92
CA ASP A 50 22.21 7.68 -4.42
C ASP A 50 22.36 7.08 -5.82
N ALA A 51 21.65 5.99 -6.11
CA ALA A 51 21.67 5.36 -7.43
C ALA A 51 21.07 6.29 -8.50
N ILE A 52 19.94 6.92 -8.18
CA ILE A 52 19.29 7.91 -9.04
C ILE A 52 20.17 9.16 -9.21
N ALA A 53 20.80 9.66 -8.15
CA ALA A 53 21.69 10.82 -8.18
C ALA A 53 22.93 10.59 -9.04
N LYS A 54 23.42 9.35 -9.09
CA LYS A 54 24.49 8.94 -10.01
C LYS A 54 23.99 8.89 -11.46
N ALA A 55 22.78 8.35 -11.69
CA ALA A 55 22.21 8.21 -13.03
C ALA A 55 21.80 9.57 -13.65
N VAL A 56 21.22 10.43 -12.83
CA VAL A 56 20.83 11.81 -13.14
C VAL A 56 21.74 12.71 -12.32
N PRO A 57 22.81 13.30 -12.88
CA PRO A 57 23.82 14.07 -12.14
C PRO A 57 23.25 15.20 -11.29
N THR A 58 22.82 14.88 -10.08
CA THR A 58 22.13 15.72 -9.10
C THR A 58 22.51 15.28 -7.70
N GLU A 59 22.06 16.02 -6.69
CA GLU A 59 22.27 15.68 -5.28
C GLU A 59 21.13 14.78 -4.76
N SER A 60 21.44 13.84 -3.87
CA SER A 60 20.50 12.81 -3.38
C SER A 60 19.29 13.40 -2.63
N ASP A 61 19.46 14.57 -2.03
CA ASP A 61 18.42 15.34 -1.32
C ASP A 61 17.40 15.98 -2.28
N ARG A 62 17.77 16.22 -3.54
CA ARG A 62 16.88 16.77 -4.56
C ARG A 62 15.91 15.77 -5.16
N ILE A 63 16.12 14.49 -4.93
CA ILE A 63 15.22 13.44 -5.39
C ILE A 63 14.09 13.35 -4.37
N ILE A 64 12.85 13.62 -4.74
CA ILE A 64 11.73 13.54 -3.81
C ILE A 64 10.88 12.34 -4.18
N ILE A 65 10.81 11.37 -3.26
CA ILE A 65 9.94 10.22 -3.41
C ILE A 65 8.51 10.66 -3.08
N LEU A 66 7.63 10.51 -4.05
CA LEU A 66 6.23 10.91 -3.96
C LEU A 66 5.34 9.76 -3.50
N ARG A 67 5.57 8.56 -4.05
CA ARG A 67 4.78 7.37 -3.75
C ARG A 67 5.66 6.13 -3.71
N VAL A 68 5.37 5.25 -2.77
CA VAL A 68 5.89 3.89 -2.70
C VAL A 68 4.67 3.00 -2.55
N LYS A 69 4.53 1.99 -3.41
CA LYS A 69 3.39 1.06 -3.37
C LYS A 69 3.83 -0.36 -3.72
N CYS A 70 3.28 -1.32 -3.00
CA CYS A 70 3.38 -2.73 -3.34
C CYS A 70 2.16 -3.17 -4.17
N SER A 71 2.36 -4.00 -5.19
CA SER A 71 1.26 -4.54 -6.01
C SER A 71 0.39 -5.53 -5.21
N GLU A 72 -0.86 -5.75 -5.63
CA GLU A 72 -1.85 -6.57 -4.91
C GLU A 72 -1.42 -8.03 -4.67
N GLU A 73 -0.43 -8.53 -5.41
CA GLU A 73 0.17 -9.86 -5.22
C GLU A 73 1.52 -9.84 -4.48
N ASN A 74 1.96 -8.67 -3.96
CA ASN A 74 3.25 -8.44 -3.28
C ASN A 74 4.51 -8.84 -4.08
N SER A 75 4.38 -9.10 -5.39
CA SER A 75 5.48 -9.50 -6.26
C SER A 75 6.24 -8.32 -6.87
N LYS A 76 5.71 -7.10 -6.74
CA LYS A 76 6.27 -5.89 -7.35
C LYS A 76 6.18 -4.70 -6.41
N LEU A 77 7.24 -3.89 -6.42
CA LEU A 77 7.30 -2.60 -5.73
C LEU A 77 7.35 -1.49 -6.78
N VAL A 78 6.51 -0.48 -6.63
CA VAL A 78 6.47 0.71 -7.48
C VAL A 78 6.90 1.91 -6.67
N VAL A 79 7.92 2.62 -7.14
CA VAL A 79 8.43 3.84 -6.54
C VAL A 79 8.27 4.97 -7.55
N GLN A 80 7.55 6.02 -7.17
CA GLN A 80 7.37 7.21 -7.97
C GLN A 80 8.11 8.38 -7.34
N PHE A 81 8.93 9.07 -8.12
CA PHE A 81 9.74 10.18 -7.64
C PHE A 81 9.83 11.31 -8.67
N VAL A 82 10.23 12.49 -8.19
CA VAL A 82 10.58 13.66 -8.98
C VAL A 82 11.96 14.18 -8.58
N VAL A 83 12.57 15.01 -9.41
CA VAL A 83 13.86 15.64 -9.10
C VAL A 83 13.72 17.15 -9.15
N LYS A 84 14.10 17.82 -8.06
CA LYS A 84 14.11 19.28 -7.96
C LYS A 84 15.23 19.89 -8.80
N LYS A 85 14.98 21.11 -9.30
CA LYS A 85 16.03 21.96 -9.89
C LYS A 85 16.96 22.52 -8.81
N LYS A 86 18.09 23.08 -9.25
CA LYS A 86 19.11 23.62 -8.34
C LYS A 86 18.62 24.81 -7.52
N ASP A 87 17.88 25.69 -8.15
CA ASP A 87 17.51 26.98 -7.59
C ASP A 87 16.04 27.04 -7.17
N SER A 88 15.39 25.89 -6.93
CA SER A 88 13.98 25.85 -6.53
C SER A 88 13.80 25.82 -5.01
N GLU A 89 12.83 26.61 -4.53
CA GLU A 89 12.44 26.68 -3.13
C GLU A 89 11.95 25.33 -2.58
N ASP A 90 12.03 25.15 -1.27
CA ASP A 90 11.65 23.93 -0.54
C ASP A 90 10.16 23.80 -0.25
N GLU A 91 9.31 24.65 -0.84
CA GLU A 91 7.89 24.64 -0.56
C GLU A 91 7.15 23.53 -1.33
N LEU A 92 6.47 22.66 -0.57
CA LEU A 92 5.47 21.71 -1.06
C LEU A 92 4.10 22.41 -1.14
N PRO A 93 3.28 22.16 -2.17
CA PRO A 93 3.52 21.30 -3.34
C PRO A 93 4.45 21.95 -4.37
N PHE A 94 5.34 21.15 -4.99
CA PHE A 94 6.29 21.69 -5.97
C PHE A 94 5.59 22.16 -7.25
N PRO A 95 5.85 23.40 -7.73
CA PRO A 95 5.37 23.81 -9.03
C PRO A 95 6.11 23.03 -10.13
N LYS A 96 5.44 22.71 -11.24
CA LYS A 96 6.05 22.00 -12.39
C LYS A 96 7.33 22.68 -12.89
N SER A 97 7.41 24.00 -12.81
CA SER A 97 8.59 24.79 -13.18
C SER A 97 9.82 24.53 -12.30
N ALA A 98 9.63 24.10 -11.06
CA ALA A 98 10.69 23.78 -10.08
C ALA A 98 11.24 22.36 -10.22
N LEU A 99 10.63 21.52 -11.06
CA LEU A 99 11.01 20.14 -11.29
C LEU A 99 11.80 19.99 -12.60
N ILE A 100 12.73 19.04 -12.60
CA ILE A 100 13.37 18.58 -13.83
C ILE A 100 12.35 17.79 -14.64
N ASP A 101 12.38 17.96 -15.95
CA ASP A 101 11.53 17.24 -16.88
C ASP A 101 11.68 15.71 -16.72
N THR A 102 10.56 15.04 -16.51
CA THR A 102 10.46 13.60 -16.23
C THR A 102 10.91 12.77 -17.41
N SER A 103 10.56 13.17 -18.64
CA SER A 103 10.99 12.50 -19.86
C SER A 103 12.52 12.51 -20.01
N SER A 104 13.17 13.63 -19.68
CA SER A 104 14.63 13.76 -19.68
C SER A 104 15.30 12.84 -18.66
N ILE A 105 14.69 12.66 -17.48
CA ILE A 105 15.19 11.74 -16.45
C ILE A 105 15.12 10.30 -16.95
N VAL A 106 13.97 9.87 -17.44
CA VAL A 106 13.77 8.50 -17.96
C VAL A 106 14.77 8.22 -19.08
N ALA A 107 14.92 9.13 -20.04
CA ALA A 107 15.88 8.98 -21.13
C ALA A 107 17.33 8.85 -20.64
N LYS A 108 17.75 9.66 -19.65
CA LYS A 108 19.10 9.58 -19.06
C LYS A 108 19.34 8.29 -18.30
N MET A 109 18.34 7.85 -17.54
CA MET A 109 18.39 6.58 -16.84
C MET A 109 18.54 5.44 -17.86
N GLN A 110 17.67 5.39 -18.87
CA GLN A 110 17.70 4.36 -19.93
C GLN A 110 19.01 4.35 -20.73
N ALA A 111 19.56 5.51 -21.07
CA ALA A 111 20.80 5.64 -21.84
C ALA A 111 22.05 5.08 -21.11
N ARG A 112 22.02 4.95 -19.79
CA ARG A 112 23.19 4.48 -19.00
C ARG A 112 23.30 2.96 -18.85
N GLY A 113 22.36 2.19 -19.40
CA GLY A 113 22.49 0.74 -19.64
C GLY A 113 22.62 -0.18 -18.41
N HIS A 114 22.81 0.35 -17.20
CA HIS A 114 22.99 -0.41 -15.95
C HIS A 114 21.78 -0.38 -15.02
N LEU A 115 20.59 -0.10 -15.56
CA LEU A 115 19.38 -0.01 -14.75
C LEU A 115 18.78 -1.37 -14.41
N SER A 116 19.39 -2.49 -14.79
CA SER A 116 18.85 -3.81 -14.44
C SER A 116 18.68 -3.97 -12.92
N GLN A 117 19.46 -3.22 -12.14
CA GLN A 117 19.38 -3.19 -10.69
C GLN A 117 19.52 -1.75 -10.17
N LEU A 118 18.68 -1.37 -9.21
CA LEU A 118 18.77 -0.10 -8.49
C LEU A 118 18.57 -0.37 -7.00
N ALA A 119 19.50 0.10 -6.18
CA ALA A 119 19.50 -0.13 -4.73
C ALA A 119 19.40 -1.63 -4.35
N ASP A 120 20.15 -2.46 -5.09
CA ASP A 120 20.18 -3.91 -4.94
C ASP A 120 18.86 -4.64 -5.30
N LEU A 121 17.86 -3.90 -5.79
CA LEU A 121 16.59 -4.45 -6.28
C LEU A 121 16.56 -4.53 -7.80
N ASP A 122 16.03 -5.64 -8.32
CA ASP A 122 15.91 -5.86 -9.75
C ASP A 122 14.82 -4.98 -10.36
N VAL A 123 15.19 -4.19 -11.36
CA VAL A 123 14.30 -3.25 -12.02
C VAL A 123 13.61 -3.95 -13.18
N SER A 124 12.29 -3.99 -13.10
CA SER A 124 11.43 -4.49 -14.18
C SER A 124 11.20 -3.42 -15.25
N LYS A 125 10.89 -2.19 -14.83
CA LYS A 125 10.44 -1.13 -15.74
C LYS A 125 10.73 0.26 -15.17
N ILE A 126 11.12 1.18 -16.05
CA ILE A 126 11.21 2.62 -15.75
C ILE A 126 10.42 3.36 -16.80
N GLU A 127 9.45 4.16 -16.38
CA GLU A 127 8.59 4.92 -17.26
C GLU A 127 8.19 6.27 -16.66
N GLU A 128 7.75 7.18 -17.52
CA GLU A 128 7.09 8.42 -17.12
C GLU A 128 5.61 8.14 -16.89
N VAL A 129 5.07 8.71 -15.82
CA VAL A 129 3.65 8.62 -15.47
C VAL A 129 3.09 10.01 -15.25
N GLU A 130 1.92 10.27 -15.82
CA GLU A 130 1.23 11.55 -15.66
C GLU A 130 0.45 11.65 -14.35
N GLN A 131 0.06 10.51 -13.80
CA GLN A 131 -0.71 10.39 -12.57
C GLN A 131 0.04 9.54 -11.55
N LEU A 132 0.07 10.04 -10.31
CA LEU A 132 0.61 9.29 -9.19
C LEU A 132 -0.28 8.09 -8.89
N VAL A 133 0.34 6.99 -8.49
CA VAL A 133 -0.37 5.82 -7.97
C VAL A 133 -1.22 6.30 -6.79
N PRO A 134 -2.51 5.92 -6.75
CA PRO A 134 -3.38 6.30 -5.65
C PRO A 134 -2.78 5.77 -4.34
N VAL A 135 -2.66 6.66 -3.34
CA VAL A 135 -2.50 6.24 -1.95
C VAL A 135 -3.71 5.36 -1.69
N GLU A 136 -3.50 4.11 -1.30
CA GLU A 136 -4.57 3.12 -1.23
C GLU A 136 -5.79 3.72 -0.54
N GLY A 137 -6.86 3.90 -1.33
CA GLY A 137 -8.08 4.49 -0.88
C GLY A 137 -8.70 3.56 0.15
N VAL A 138 -8.91 4.09 1.35
CA VAL A 138 -9.79 3.60 2.42
C VAL A 138 -10.11 2.11 2.25
N GLY A 139 -9.31 1.25 2.89
CA GLY A 139 -9.50 -0.20 2.87
C GLY A 139 -10.98 -0.53 2.96
N ASP A 140 -11.48 -1.25 1.95
CA ASP A 140 -12.89 -1.48 1.73
C ASP A 140 -13.39 -2.44 2.83
N ASN A 141 -13.65 -1.86 4.00
CA ASN A 141 -14.06 -2.56 5.22
C ASN A 141 -15.45 -3.20 5.06
N MET A 142 -16.04 -3.17 3.86
CA MET A 142 -17.33 -3.78 3.54
C MET A 142 -17.31 -5.29 3.83
N LYS A 143 -16.20 -6.00 3.59
CA LYS A 143 -16.08 -7.42 3.99
C LYS A 143 -16.15 -7.58 5.52
N LEU A 144 -15.43 -6.76 6.27
CA LEU A 144 -15.47 -6.75 7.73
C LEU A 144 -16.86 -6.38 8.26
N ALA A 145 -17.51 -5.39 7.65
CA ALA A 145 -18.84 -4.93 8.01
C ALA A 145 -19.92 -6.01 7.76
N ILE A 146 -19.85 -6.72 6.63
CA ILE A 146 -20.75 -7.83 6.32
C ILE A 146 -20.57 -8.97 7.32
N ILE A 147 -19.33 -9.33 7.66
CA ILE A 147 -19.04 -10.38 8.65
C ILE A 147 -19.57 -9.95 10.03
N ALA A 148 -19.31 -8.72 10.45
CA ALA A 148 -19.79 -8.19 11.73
C ALA A 148 -21.32 -8.22 11.81
N LEU A 149 -22.01 -7.86 10.73
CA LEU A 149 -23.47 -7.88 10.67
C LEU A 149 -24.01 -9.30 10.72
N ALA A 150 -23.42 -10.25 9.99
CA ALA A 150 -23.82 -11.66 10.01
C ALA A 150 -23.66 -12.28 11.42
N VAL A 151 -22.54 -12.00 12.09
CA VAL A 151 -22.30 -12.45 13.47
C VAL A 151 -23.30 -11.81 14.43
N GLY A 152 -23.56 -10.51 14.30
CA GLY A 152 -24.53 -9.79 15.13
C GLY A 152 -25.95 -10.39 15.04
N VAL A 153 -26.42 -10.67 13.83
CA VAL A 153 -27.72 -11.31 13.59
C VAL A 153 -27.77 -12.71 14.19
N GLY A 154 -26.69 -13.49 14.04
CA GLY A 154 -26.58 -14.84 14.61
C GLY A 154 -26.72 -14.85 16.13
N ILE A 155 -26.05 -13.92 16.82
CA ILE A 155 -26.14 -13.80 18.29
C ILE A 155 -27.57 -13.47 18.71
N ILE A 156 -28.20 -12.48 18.07
CA ILE A 156 -29.58 -12.08 18.39
C ILE A 156 -30.56 -13.26 18.22
N LEU A 157 -30.45 -13.99 17.11
CA LEU A 157 -31.28 -15.17 16.87
C LEU A 157 -31.05 -16.26 17.91
N SER A 158 -29.80 -16.51 18.30
CA SER A 158 -29.48 -17.50 19.32
C SER A 158 -30.08 -17.14 20.69
N CYS A 159 -30.03 -15.86 21.08
CA CYS A 159 -30.65 -15.35 22.30
C CYS A 159 -32.18 -15.49 22.26
N ALA A 160 -32.80 -15.12 21.14
CA ALA A 160 -34.26 -15.23 20.97
C ALA A 160 -34.75 -16.69 21.05
N LEU A 161 -34.04 -17.63 20.42
CA LEU A 161 -34.34 -19.05 20.50
C LEU A 161 -34.15 -19.61 21.92
N GLY A 162 -33.12 -19.15 22.64
CA GLY A 162 -32.89 -19.48 24.04
C GLY A 162 -34.04 -19.04 24.95
N ILE A 163 -34.45 -17.78 24.83
CA ILE A 163 -35.59 -17.23 25.59
C ILE A 163 -36.89 -17.98 25.24
N PHE A 164 -37.13 -18.26 23.95
CA PHE A 164 -38.32 -19.00 23.52
C PHE A 164 -38.37 -20.41 24.11
N LYS A 165 -37.23 -21.13 24.13
CA LYS A 165 -37.12 -22.46 24.75
C LYS A 165 -37.42 -22.41 26.25
N VAL A 166 -36.87 -21.44 26.98
CA VAL A 166 -37.10 -21.27 28.42
C VAL A 166 -38.57 -20.94 28.71
N LEU A 167 -39.17 -20.00 27.97
CA LEU A 167 -40.58 -19.64 28.13
C LEU A 167 -41.53 -20.80 27.75
N ARG A 168 -41.15 -21.62 26.77
CA ARG A 168 -41.93 -22.82 26.43
C ARG A 168 -41.81 -23.89 27.52
N ALA A 169 -40.61 -24.09 28.09
CA ALA A 169 -40.40 -25.05 29.18
C ALA A 169 -41.19 -24.67 30.44
N SER A 170 -41.22 -23.38 30.81
CA SER A 170 -42.02 -22.87 31.94
C SER A 170 -43.50 -23.19 31.77
N ARG A 171 -44.05 -23.04 30.55
CA ARG A 171 -45.46 -23.34 30.27
C ARG A 171 -45.82 -24.82 30.28
N TYR A 172 -44.86 -25.73 30.11
CA TYR A 172 -45.12 -27.16 30.27
C TYR A 172 -45.17 -27.54 31.76
N HIS A 173 -44.32 -26.95 32.59
CA HIS A 173 -44.32 -27.20 34.03
C HIS A 173 -45.62 -26.73 34.72
N ASP A 174 -46.19 -25.60 34.29
CA ASP A 174 -47.47 -25.09 34.82
C ASP A 174 -48.70 -25.97 34.48
N ILE A 175 -48.58 -26.82 33.45
CA ILE A 175 -49.67 -27.72 33.02
C ILE A 175 -49.66 -29.03 33.83
N ASP A 176 -48.47 -29.54 34.20
CA ASP A 176 -48.35 -30.77 35.00
C ASP A 176 -48.73 -30.56 36.47
N ASP A 177 -48.57 -29.35 37.04
CA ASP A 177 -48.99 -29.03 38.42
C ASP A 177 -50.52 -28.80 38.57
N ASN A 178 -51.28 -28.79 37.46
CA ASN A 178 -52.74 -28.63 37.44
C ASN A 178 -53.49 -29.86 36.90
N ALA A 179 -52.82 -31.01 36.76
CA ALA A 179 -53.49 -32.27 36.43
C ALA A 179 -54.15 -32.86 37.71
N PRO A 180 -55.46 -33.21 37.68
CA PRO A 180 -56.18 -33.81 38.82
C PRO A 180 -55.77 -35.26 39.13
#